data_AF-A0AAV0AIJ5-F1
#
_entry.id   AF-A0AAV0AIJ5-F1
#
_cell.length_a   1.000
_cell.length_b   1.000
_cell.length_c   1.000
_cell.angle_alpha   90.00
_cell.angle_beta   90.00
_cell.angle_gamma   90.00
#
_symmetry.space_group_name_H-M   'P 1'
#
loop_
_entity.id
_entity.type
_entity.pdbx_description
1 polymer ?
#
loop_
_entity_poly.entity_id
_entity_poly.type
_entity_poly.pdbx_seq_one_letter_code
_entity_poly.pdbx_strand_id
1 'polypeptide(L)'
;SPKPIPAKFTVAILHSETINHVICSTVKSRLNSTGFKILTERMISLESLSDIHSLGLSEPTSEGLSVGSNLMYLLSRSRAVQVWKELVEPDPRRTDLPARSGSLRFMFGRDLVWAAQS
;
A
#
# COMPACT_ATOMS: atom_id res chain seq x y z
N SER A 1 -2.86 -23.99 -10.59
CA SER A 1 -2.24 -22.66 -10.59
C SER A 1 -3.23 -21.62 -10.08
N PRO A 2 -2.88 -20.75 -9.12
CA PRO A 2 -3.75 -19.66 -8.72
C PRO A 2 -3.99 -18.72 -9.92
N LYS A 3 -5.24 -18.28 -10.10
CA LYS A 3 -5.59 -17.33 -11.16
C LYS A 3 -4.90 -16.00 -10.88
N PRO A 4 -4.25 -15.35 -11.86
CA PRO A 4 -3.68 -14.03 -11.67
C PRO A 4 -4.79 -13.08 -11.23
N ILE A 5 -4.51 -12.31 -10.18
CA ILE A 5 -5.41 -11.26 -9.72
C ILE A 5 -5.68 -10.35 -10.93
N PRO A 6 -6.94 -10.13 -11.33
CA PRO A 6 -7.24 -9.24 -12.44
C PRO A 6 -6.54 -7.90 -12.21
N ALA A 7 -5.92 -7.31 -13.24
CA ALA A 7 -5.14 -6.06 -13.16
C ALA A 7 -5.94 -4.82 -12.67
N LYS A 8 -7.20 -5.05 -12.26
CA LYS A 8 -8.09 -4.09 -11.63
C LYS A 8 -8.00 -4.06 -10.10
N PHE A 9 -7.27 -4.98 -9.46
CA PHE A 9 -7.16 -5.01 -8.00
C PHE A 9 -5.73 -4.86 -7.52
N THR A 10 -5.57 -4.29 -6.33
CA THR A 10 -4.29 -4.25 -5.62
C THR A 10 -4.52 -4.18 -4.11
N VAL A 11 -3.52 -4.59 -3.34
CA VAL A 11 -3.50 -4.45 -1.89
C VAL A 11 -2.57 -3.29 -1.55
N ALA A 12 -3.10 -2.31 -0.81
CA ALA A 12 -2.31 -1.26 -0.21
C ALA A 12 -2.07 -1.59 1.26
N ILE A 13 -0.83 -1.47 1.72
CA ILE A 13 -0.44 -1.74 3.11
C ILE A 13 0.20 -0.49 3.69
N LEU A 14 -0.28 -0.10 4.88
CA LEU A 14 0.29 0.96 5.69
C LEU A 14 0.78 0.37 7.01
N HIS A 15 2.03 0.63 7.38
CA HIS A 15 2.61 0.18 8.64
C HIS A 15 2.23 1.14 9.77
N SER A 16 1.87 0.58 10.93
CA SER A 16 1.23 1.30 12.02
C SER A 16 1.98 1.13 13.33
N GLU A 17 2.89 2.08 13.56
CA GLU A 17 3.07 2.65 14.90
C GLU A 17 2.59 4.11 14.98
N THR A 18 2.46 4.79 13.84
CA THR A 18 2.14 6.22 13.75
C THR A 18 0.83 6.52 13.04
N ILE A 19 0.09 5.49 12.58
CA ILE A 19 -1.20 5.69 11.91
C ILE A 19 -2.18 6.32 12.89
N ASN A 20 -2.62 7.53 12.55
CA ASN A 20 -3.67 8.25 13.24
C ASN A 20 -4.81 8.60 12.26
N HIS A 21 -5.88 9.16 12.80
CA HIS A 21 -7.06 9.53 12.01
C HIS A 21 -6.74 10.49 10.85
N VAL A 22 -5.77 11.40 11.02
CA VAL A 22 -5.37 12.37 9.98
C VAL A 22 -4.69 11.67 8.81
N ILE A 23 -3.77 10.75 9.09
CA ILE A 23 -3.09 9.95 8.07
C ILE A 23 -4.09 9.07 7.32
N CYS A 24 -4.95 8.35 8.04
CA CYS A 24 -6.01 7.52 7.45
C CYS A 24 -6.92 8.33 6.54
N SER A 25 -7.41 9.48 7.01
CA SER A 25 -8.29 10.35 6.24
C SER A 25 -7.59 10.88 4.97
N THR A 26 -6.33 11.29 5.10
CA THR A 26 -5.54 11.78 3.97
C THR A 26 -5.30 10.69 2.93
N VAL A 27 -4.94 9.47 3.34
CA VAL A 27 -4.75 8.34 2.43
C VAL A 27 -6.05 7.98 1.73
N LYS A 28 -7.18 7.87 2.47
CA LYS A 28 -8.50 7.61 1.87
C LYS A 28 -8.89 8.70 0.87
N SER A 29 -8.66 9.96 1.20
CA SER A 29 -8.89 11.09 0.29
C SER A 29 -8.04 10.96 -0.99
N ARG A 30 -6.76 10.59 -0.88
CA ARG A 30 -5.88 10.37 -2.03
C ARG A 30 -6.34 9.20 -2.89
N LEU A 31 -6.71 8.07 -2.28
CA LEU A 31 -7.26 6.91 -2.97
C LEU A 31 -8.54 7.28 -3.75
N ASN A 32 -9.46 8.01 -3.12
CA ASN A 32 -10.68 8.46 -3.78
C ASN A 32 -10.39 9.44 -4.93
N SER A 33 -9.49 10.42 -4.71
CA SER A 33 -9.13 11.41 -5.74
C SER A 33 -8.43 10.78 -6.96
N THR A 34 -7.78 9.63 -6.77
CA THR A 34 -7.16 8.84 -7.84
C THR A 34 -8.11 7.80 -8.43
N GLY A 35 -9.38 7.78 -8.04
CA GLY A 35 -10.39 6.89 -8.60
C GLY A 35 -10.29 5.43 -8.14
N PHE A 36 -9.58 5.15 -7.05
CA PHE A 36 -9.69 3.84 -6.39
C PHE A 36 -11.04 3.70 -5.68
N LYS A 37 -11.60 2.50 -5.73
CA LYS A 37 -12.66 2.06 -4.82
C LYS A 37 -12.05 1.19 -3.74
N ILE A 38 -12.28 1.54 -2.48
CA ILE A 38 -11.93 0.70 -1.34
C ILE A 38 -13.00 -0.38 -1.21
N LEU A 39 -12.62 -1.64 -1.39
CA LEU A 39 -13.53 -2.79 -1.26
C LEU A 39 -13.54 -3.34 0.15
N THR A 40 -12.36 -3.37 0.78
CA THR A 40 -12.16 -3.90 2.12
C THR A 40 -11.10 -3.08 2.82
N GLU A 41 -11.29 -2.86 4.12
CA GLU A 41 -10.33 -2.25 5.05
C GLU A 41 -10.17 -3.20 6.24
N ARG A 42 -8.92 -3.54 6.58
CA ARG A 42 -8.59 -4.47 7.66
C ARG A 42 -7.38 -3.94 8.41
N MET A 43 -7.48 -3.84 9.72
CA MET A 43 -6.33 -3.69 10.59
C MET A 43 -5.92 -5.08 11.07
N ILE A 44 -4.65 -5.40 10.92
CA ILE A 44 -4.04 -6.63 11.46
C ILE A 44 -2.91 -6.24 12.39
N SER A 45 -2.76 -6.99 13.49
CA SER A 45 -1.63 -6.85 14.40
C SER A 45 -0.82 -8.12 14.33
N LEU A 46 0.49 -7.98 14.08
CA LEU A 46 1.42 -9.09 13.93
C LEU A 46 2.42 -8.98 15.07
N GLU A 47 2.53 -10.01 15.89
CA GLU A 47 3.43 -10.01 17.06
C GLU A 47 4.81 -10.53 16.70
N SER A 48 4.92 -11.28 15.60
CA SER A 48 6.13 -11.95 15.17
C SER A 48 6.22 -12.11 13.65
N LEU A 49 7.43 -12.36 13.15
CA LEU A 49 7.64 -12.73 11.74
C LEU A 49 6.98 -14.08 11.38
N SER A 50 6.87 -14.99 12.35
CA SER A 50 6.12 -16.25 12.17
C SER A 50 4.65 -16.01 11.82
N ASP A 51 4.04 -14.95 12.35
CA ASP A 51 2.65 -14.62 12.03
C ASP A 51 2.51 -14.27 10.55
N ILE A 52 3.46 -13.53 9.98
CA ILE A 52 3.49 -13.17 8.54
C ILE A 52 3.56 -14.44 7.68
N HIS A 53 4.45 -15.37 8.03
CA HIS A 53 4.57 -16.64 7.32
C HIS A 53 3.30 -17.49 7.44
N SER A 54 2.61 -17.44 8.58
CA SER A 54 1.38 -18.20 8.82
C SER A 54 0.18 -17.72 7.97
N LEU A 55 0.21 -16.47 7.48
CA LEU A 55 -0.87 -15.91 6.66
C LEU A 55 -0.98 -16.53 5.26
N GLY A 56 0.01 -17.34 4.84
CA GLY A 56 0.00 -17.98 3.53
C GLY A 56 -0.05 -17.00 2.36
N LEU A 57 0.43 -15.76 2.58
CA LEU A 57 0.48 -14.73 1.55
C LEU A 57 1.58 -15.06 0.54
N SER A 58 1.31 -14.80 -0.73
CA SER A 58 2.34 -14.89 -1.77
C SER A 58 3.23 -13.66 -1.74
N GLU A 59 4.52 -13.85 -2.00
CA GLU A 59 5.39 -12.73 -2.35
C GLU A 59 4.85 -11.99 -3.60
N PRO A 60 4.93 -10.65 -3.65
CA PRO A 60 5.64 -9.76 -2.71
C PRO A 60 4.77 -9.25 -1.55
N THR A 61 3.58 -9.79 -1.30
CA THR A 61 2.65 -9.20 -0.31
C THR A 61 3.14 -9.39 1.13
N SER A 62 3.81 -10.51 1.42
CA SER A 62 4.42 -10.79 2.73
C SER A 62 5.60 -9.87 3.04
N GLU A 63 6.44 -9.52 2.05
CA GLU A 63 7.45 -8.45 2.16
C GLU A 63 6.84 -7.09 2.55
N GLY A 64 5.57 -6.88 2.25
CA GLY A 64 4.85 -5.66 2.56
C GLY A 64 4.34 -5.55 3.99
N LEU A 65 4.51 -6.57 4.84
CA LEU A 65 4.05 -6.56 6.23
C LEU A 65 5.22 -6.36 7.19
N SER A 66 4.96 -5.71 8.31
CA SER A 66 5.92 -5.55 9.43
C SER A 66 5.32 -6.08 10.73
N VAL A 67 6.19 -6.42 11.69
CA VAL A 67 5.76 -6.67 13.07
C VAL A 67 5.14 -5.38 13.62
N GLY A 68 4.01 -5.49 14.31
CA GLY A 68 3.19 -4.38 14.75
C GLY A 68 1.84 -4.32 14.03
N SER A 69 1.18 -3.17 14.11
CA SER A 69 -0.09 -2.97 13.42
C SER A 69 0.14 -2.68 11.94
N ASN A 70 -0.73 -3.20 11.08
CA ASN A 70 -0.72 -2.95 9.64
C ASN A 70 -2.16 -2.68 9.19
N LEU A 71 -2.37 -1.57 8.51
CA LEU A 71 -3.65 -1.23 7.90
C LEU A 71 -3.62 -1.61 6.42
N MET A 72 -4.51 -2.52 6.04
CA MET A 72 -4.60 -3.06 4.70
C MET A 72 -5.88 -2.61 4.01
N TYR A 73 -5.76 -2.23 2.74
CA TYR A 73 -6.88 -1.94 1.86
C TYR A 73 -6.87 -2.87 0.65
N LEU A 74 -8.02 -3.47 0.35
CA LEU A 74 -8.26 -4.05 -0.96
C LEU A 74 -8.85 -2.97 -1.87
N LEU A 75 -8.10 -2.62 -2.92
CA LEU A 75 -8.45 -1.53 -3.81
C LEU A 75 -8.85 -2.05 -5.19
N SER A 76 -9.80 -1.36 -5.83
CA SER A 76 -10.25 -1.64 -7.19
C SER A 76 -10.15 -0.41 -8.09
N ARG A 77 -9.47 -0.54 -9.23
CA ARG A 77 -9.33 0.46 -10.32
C ARG A 77 -8.67 -0.19 -11.54
N SER A 78 -9.00 0.22 -12.76
CA SER A 78 -8.18 -0.10 -13.93
C SER A 78 -6.69 0.27 -13.73
N ARG A 79 -5.77 -0.64 -14.00
CA ARG A 79 -4.32 -0.49 -13.75
C ARG A 79 -3.99 -0.24 -12.27
N ALA A 80 -4.75 -0.88 -11.36
CA ALA A 80 -4.67 -0.65 -9.91
C ALA A 80 -3.23 -0.71 -9.37
N VAL A 81 -2.46 -1.74 -9.71
CA VAL A 81 -1.08 -1.91 -9.25
C VAL A 81 -0.21 -0.73 -9.70
N GLN A 82 -0.27 -0.36 -10.97
CA GLN A 82 0.57 0.72 -11.50
C GLN A 82 0.22 2.07 -10.87
N VAL A 83 -1.07 2.37 -10.77
CA VAL A 83 -1.54 3.62 -10.15
C VAL A 83 -1.13 3.68 -8.69
N TRP A 84 -1.26 2.58 -7.96
CA TRP A 84 -0.86 2.51 -6.56
C TRP A 84 0.63 2.81 -6.42
N LYS A 85 1.47 2.18 -7.25
CA LYS A 85 2.90 2.49 -7.31
C LYS A 85 3.14 3.98 -7.52
N GLU A 86 2.55 4.57 -8.57
CA GLU A 86 2.69 6.01 -8.88
C GLU A 86 2.24 6.95 -7.75
N LEU A 87 1.24 6.53 -6.95
CA LEU A 87 0.75 7.29 -5.79
C LEU A 87 1.69 7.18 -4.57
N VAL A 88 2.28 6.00 -4.35
CA VAL A 88 3.26 5.76 -3.28
C VAL A 88 4.58 6.43 -3.60
N GLU A 89 5.13 6.13 -4.77
CA GLU A 89 6.35 6.70 -5.30
C GLU A 89 6.33 6.73 -6.84
N PRO A 90 6.44 7.92 -7.47
CA PRO A 90 6.60 8.01 -8.91
C PRO A 90 7.88 7.27 -9.37
N ASP A 91 7.88 6.73 -10.59
CA ASP A 91 8.98 5.94 -11.16
C ASP A 91 10.37 6.53 -10.81
N PRO A 92 11.25 5.80 -10.09
CA PRO A 92 12.55 6.30 -9.67
C PRO A 92 13.48 6.62 -10.85
N ARG A 93 13.17 6.17 -12.07
CA ARG A 93 13.87 6.54 -13.31
C ARG A 93 13.49 7.92 -13.83
N ARG A 94 12.42 8.52 -13.28
CA ARG A 94 12.10 9.94 -13.45
C ARG A 94 12.76 10.75 -12.34
N THR A 95 14.10 10.71 -12.32
CA THR A 95 14.97 11.48 -11.42
C THR A 95 14.98 12.98 -11.75
N ASP A 96 14.41 13.36 -12.90
CA ASP A 96 14.29 14.72 -13.41
C ASP A 96 13.17 15.53 -12.74
N LEU A 97 12.31 14.87 -11.97
CA LEU A 97 11.23 15.51 -11.22
C LEU A 97 11.59 15.50 -9.73
N PRO A 98 11.65 16.66 -9.05
CA PRO A 98 11.80 16.68 -7.60
C PRO A 98 10.69 15.82 -6.99
N ALA A 99 11.02 15.09 -5.91
CA ALA A 99 10.08 14.21 -5.21
C ALA A 99 8.72 14.91 -5.14
N ARG A 100 7.74 14.38 -5.90
CA ARG A 100 6.50 15.12 -6.14
C ARG A 100 5.85 15.31 -4.77
N SER A 101 5.71 16.56 -4.32
CA SER A 101 5.31 16.92 -2.95
C SER A 101 3.95 16.38 -2.48
N GLY A 102 3.24 15.64 -3.36
CA GLY A 102 1.98 14.96 -3.07
C GLY A 102 2.02 13.43 -3.11
N SER A 103 3.19 12.77 -3.24
CA SER A 103 3.27 11.31 -3.09
C SER A 103 3.12 10.90 -1.62
N LEU A 104 2.60 9.68 -1.38
CA LEU A 104 2.41 9.22 -0.01
C LEU A 104 3.74 9.06 0.75
N ARG A 105 4.81 8.61 0.07
CA ARG A 105 6.14 8.53 0.69
C ARG A 105 6.74 9.88 1.01
N PHE A 106 6.47 10.91 0.20
CA PHE A 106 6.92 12.27 0.52
C PHE A 106 6.16 12.82 1.73
N MET A 107 4.85 12.58 1.80
CA MET A 107 4.00 13.11 2.86
C MET A 107 4.23 12.42 4.22
N PHE A 108 4.55 11.13 4.22
CA PHE A 108 4.54 10.30 5.43
C PHE A 108 5.84 9.53 5.70
N GLY A 109 6.83 9.63 4.82
CA GLY A 109 8.06 8.86 4.91
C GLY A 109 8.00 7.51 4.21
N ARG A 110 9.17 6.85 4.11
CA ARG A 110 9.33 5.59 3.39
C ARG A 110 8.76 4.39 4.14
N ASP A 111 8.72 4.47 5.46
CA ASP A 111 8.37 3.34 6.32
C ASP A 111 6.87 3.21 6.55
N LEU A 112 6.07 4.24 6.23
CA LEU A 112 4.62 4.19 6.45
C LEU A 112 3.91 3.38 5.36
N VAL A 113 4.33 3.47 4.10
CA VAL A 113 3.54 2.99 2.95
C VAL A 113 4.32 2.05 2.05
N TRP A 114 3.73 0.89 1.81
CA TRP A 114 4.31 -0.15 0.96
C TRP A 114 3.59 -0.29 -0.38
N ALA A 115 4.38 -0.54 -1.43
CA ALA A 115 3.92 -0.99 -2.73
C ALA A 115 4.88 -2.07 -3.25
N ALA A 116 4.33 -3.14 -3.81
CA ALA A 116 5.10 -4.22 -4.43
C ALA A 116 6.17 -3.68 -5.39
N GLN A 117 7.42 -4.06 -5.20
CA GLN A 117 8.44 -3.89 -6.23
C GLN A 117 8.23 -4.97 -7.30
N SER A 118 8.46 -4.62 -8.56
CA SER A 118 8.30 -5.54 -9.70
C SER A 118 9.42 -6.55 -9.76
#